data_AF-A0A821W268-F1
#
_entry.id   AF-A0A821W268-F1
#
_cell.length_a   1.000
_cell.length_b   1.000
_cell.length_c   1.000
_cell.angle_alpha   90.00
_cell.angle_beta   90.00
_cell.angle_gamma   90.00
#
_symmetry.space_group_name_H-M   'P 1'
#
loop_
_entity.id
_entity.type
_entity.pdbx_description
1 polymer ?
#
loop_
_entity_poly.entity_id
_entity_poly.type
_entity_poly.pdbx_seq_one_letter_code
_entity_poly.pdbx_strand_id
1 'polypeptide(L)' 'MQRWANNRFKSTIYRVINKSETKRYSIVIFFVPDYLTEIKSLINDEKDLYEPIIVEEYLIQRFNDTYHYR' A
#
# COMPACT_ATOMS: atom_id res chain seq x y z
N MET A 1 1.90 2.47 -5.77
CA MET A 1 2.96 3.47 -6.06
C MET A 1 4.36 2.94 -5.80
N GLN A 2 4.74 2.56 -4.58
CA GLN A 2 6.15 2.20 -4.29
C GLN A 2 6.75 1.11 -5.18
N ARG A 3 5.99 0.04 -5.47
CA ARG A 3 6.42 -1.03 -6.39
C ARG A 3 6.53 -0.53 -7.84
N TRP A 4 5.49 0.11 -8.38
CA TRP A 4 5.52 0.71 -9.72
C TRP A 4 6.66 1.72 -9.92
N ALA A 5 6.96 2.52 -8.90
CA ALA A 5 7.97 3.57 -8.96
C ALA A 5 9.38 3.10 -8.56
N ASN A 6 9.60 1.79 -8.41
CA ASN A 6 10.88 1.21 -7.97
C ASN A 6 11.50 1.94 -6.76
N ASN A 7 10.72 2.18 -5.70
CA ASN A 7 11.10 2.96 -4.51
C ASN A 7 11.41 4.45 -4.69
N ARG A 8 11.23 5.06 -5.86
CA ARG A 8 11.29 6.52 -6.03
C ARG A 8 10.19 7.24 -5.24
N PHE A 9 9.02 6.62 -5.12
CA PHE A 9 7.93 7.06 -4.23
C PHE A 9 7.67 6.03 -3.14
N LYS A 10 8.16 6.28 -1.92
CA LYS A 10 8.03 5.33 -0.81
C LYS A 10 6.70 5.51 -0.07
N SER A 11 6.07 4.39 0.27
CA SER A 11 4.90 4.35 1.14
C SER A 11 5.33 4.71 2.56
N THR A 12 4.81 5.81 3.09
CA THR A 12 5.16 6.29 4.43
C THR A 12 4.39 5.53 5.50
N ILE A 13 5.08 5.11 6.56
CA ILE A 13 4.43 4.57 7.76
C ILE A 13 3.91 5.75 8.59
N TYR A 14 2.62 5.73 8.94
CA TYR A 14 2.00 6.75 9.79
C TYR A 14 1.05 6.11 10.80
N ARG A 15 0.80 6.83 11.91
CA ARG A 15 -0.19 6.47 12.94
C ARG A 15 -0.96 7.71 13.36
N VAL A 16 -2.21 7.51 13.77
CA VAL A 16 -3.03 8.57 14.36
C VAL A 16 -3.05 8.40 15.88
N ILE A 17 -2.80 9.49 16.61
CA ILE A 17 -2.93 9.55 18.07
C ILE A 17 -3.90 10.69 18.37
N ASN A 18 -5.04 10.40 19.00
CA ASN A 18 -5.90 11.46 19.49
C ASN A 18 -5.30 12.04 20.77
N LYS A 19 -4.85 13.30 20.73
CA LYS A 19 -4.29 14.01 21.89
C LYS A 19 -5.28 14.97 22.56
N SER A 20 -6.46 15.17 21.97
CA SER A 20 -7.49 16.04 22.52
C SER A 20 -8.56 15.23 23.24
N GLU A 21 -9.25 15.87 24.18
CA GLU A 21 -10.46 15.31 24.81
C GLU A 21 -11.68 15.33 23.86
N THR A 22 -11.55 15.93 22.68
CA THR A 22 -12.60 15.99 21.67
C THR A 22 -12.53 14.82 20.68
N LYS A 23 -13.68 14.46 20.12
CA LYS A 23 -13.79 13.40 19.12
C LYS A 23 -13.17 13.85 17.80
N ARG A 24 -12.20 13.10 17.28
CA ARG A 24 -11.62 13.30 15.95
C ARG A 24 -12.32 12.40 14.94
N TYR A 25 -12.93 13.00 13.91
CA TYR A 25 -13.52 12.29 12.78
C TYR A 25 -12.57 12.28 11.58
N SER A 26 -12.59 11.19 10.81
CA SER A 26 -11.76 11.04 9.62
C SER A 26 -12.46 10.08 8.65
N ILE A 27 -12.75 10.55 7.44
CA ILE A 27 -13.29 9.73 6.36
C ILE A 27 -12.18 9.60 5.32
N VAL A 28 -11.79 8.37 5.01
CA VAL A 28 -10.68 8.09 4.10
C VAL A 28 -11.23 7.44 2.84
N ILE A 29 -10.69 7.86 1.69
CA ILE A 29 -11.00 7.29 0.39
C ILE A 29 -9.71 6.67 -0.14
N PHE A 30 -9.79 5.43 -0.61
CA PHE A 30 -8.68 4.70 -1.20
C PHE A 30 -8.95 4.43 -2.67
N PHE A 31 -7.96 4.72 -3.52
CA PHE A 31 -7.96 4.33 -4.91
C PHE A 31 -6.97 3.18 -5.08
N VAL A 32 -7.49 2.04 -5.54
CA VAL A 32 -6.70 0.85 -5.83
C VAL A 32 -6.85 0.50 -7.32
N PRO A 33 -5.85 -0.13 -7.94
CA PRO A 33 -5.98 -0.61 -9.30
C PRO A 33 -7.02 -1.76 -9.38
N ASP A 34 -7.38 -2.17 -10.60
CA ASP A 34 -8.27 -3.31 -10.80
C ASP A 34 -7.67 -4.60 -10.18
N TYR A 35 -8.54 -5.48 -9.69
CA TYR A 35 -8.18 -6.64 -8.88
C TYR A 35 -7.22 -7.62 -9.58
N LEU A 36 -7.30 -7.72 -10.90
CA LEU A 36 -6.45 -8.60 -11.71
C LEU A 36 -5.23 -7.89 -12.30
N THR A 37 -5.02 -6.61 -11.95
CA THR A 37 -3.87 -5.85 -12.44
C THR A 37 -2.57 -6.42 -11.88
N GLU A 38 -1.60 -6.65 -12.75
CA GLU A 38 -0.23 -6.97 -12.35
C GLU A 38 0.52 -5.69 -11.93
N ILE A 39 1.10 -5.70 -10.73
CA ILE A 39 1.97 -4.65 -10.20
C ILE A 39 3.43 -5.06 -10.42
N LYS A 40 4.11 -4.34 -11.32
CA LYS A 40 5.56 -4.45 -11.57
C LYS A 40 6.21 -3.09 -11.75
N SER A 41 7.54 -3.00 -11.65
CA SER A 41 8.24 -1.74 -11.89
C SER A 41 7.87 -1.14 -13.26
N LEU A 42 7.68 0.17 -13.32
CA LEU A 42 7.50 0.95 -14.54
C LEU A 42 8.74 1.79 -14.85
N ILE A 43 9.80 1.64 -14.06
CA ILE A 43 11.06 2.36 -14.25
C ILE A 43 11.94 1.51 -15.18
N ASN A 44 12.19 2.05 -16.37
CA ASN A 44 13.13 1.45 -17.32
C ASN A 44 14.59 1.66 -16.86
N ASP A 45 15.50 0.85 -17.38
CA ASP A 45 16.96 0.96 -17.19
C ASP A 45 17.45 0.78 -15.74
N GLU A 46 16.61 0.24 -14.86
CA GLU A 46 16.98 -0.13 -13.50
C GLU A 46 16.62 -1.59 -13.23
N LYS A 47 17.33 -2.22 -12.28
CA LYS A 47 16.94 -3.53 -11.78
C LYS A 47 15.69 -3.38 -10.91
N ASP A 48 14.70 -4.22 -11.17
CA ASP A 48 13.48 -4.30 -10.36
C ASP A 48 13.80 -4.73 -8.93
N LEU A 49 13.31 -3.95 -7.97
CA LEU A 49 13.49 -4.21 -6.53
C LEU A 49 12.43 -5.17 -5.96
N TYR A 50 11.39 -5.46 -6.73
CA TYR A 50 10.25 -6.25 -6.32
C TYR A 50 9.84 -7.18 -7.47
N GLU A 51 9.58 -8.45 -7.16
CA GLU A 51 8.93 -9.34 -8.12
C GLU A 51 7.51 -8.84 -8.46
N PRO A 52 7.03 -9.07 -9.70
CA PRO A 52 5.65 -8.82 -10.07
C PRO A 52 4.67 -9.52 -9.13
N ILE A 53 3.55 -8.87 -8.85
CA ILE A 53 2.48 -9.41 -7.98
C ILE A 53 1.12 -8.91 -8.46
N ILE A 54 0.08 -9.75 -8.36
CA ILE A 54 -1.30 -9.33 -8.67
C ILE A 54 -1.88 -8.51 -7.52
N VAL A 55 -2.73 -7.51 -7.83
CA VAL A 55 -3.38 -6.65 -6.82
C VAL A 55 -4.09 -7.46 -5.74
N GLU A 56 -4.85 -8.49 -6.12
CA GLU A 56 -5.50 -9.43 -5.19
C GLU A 56 -4.53 -9.95 -4.12
N GLU A 57 -3.45 -10.61 -4.57
CA GLU A 57 -2.48 -11.25 -3.69
C GLU A 57 -1.82 -10.23 -2.77
N TYR A 58 -1.46 -9.07 -3.32
CA TYR A 58 -0.86 -7.99 -2.56
C TYR A 58 -1.83 -7.48 -1.48
N LEU A 59 -3.11 -7.26 -1.81
CA LEU A 59 -4.10 -6.79 -0.84
C LEU A 59 -4.33 -7.81 0.28
N ILE A 60 -4.52 -9.09 -0.07
CA ILE A 60 -4.70 -10.17 0.91
C ILE A 60 -3.49 -10.26 1.84
N GLN A 61 -2.28 -10.20 1.30
CA GLN A 61 -1.04 -10.16 2.09
C GLN A 61 -1.05 -8.97 3.06
N ARG A 62 -1.35 -7.75 2.59
CA ARG A 62 -1.37 -6.55 3.45
C ARG A 62 -2.45 -6.60 4.52
N PHE A 63 -3.62 -7.17 4.23
CA PHE A 63 -4.66 -7.39 5.24
C PHE A 63 -4.18 -8.36 6.32
N ASN A 64 -3.59 -9.49 5.93
CA ASN A 64 -3.05 -10.48 6.87
C ASN A 64 -1.88 -9.91 7.72
N ASP A 65 -1.02 -9.10 7.13
CA ASP A 65 0.10 -8.45 7.83
C ASP A 65 -0.37 -7.42 8.86
N THR A 66 -1.49 -6.73 8.57
CA THR A 66 -1.96 -5.58 9.35
C THR A 66 -2.94 -5.98 10.45
N TYR A 67 -3.83 -6.92 10.14
CA TYR A 67 -4.91 -7.34 11.03
C TYR A 67 -4.61 -8.73 11.58
N HIS A 68 -4.18 -8.80 12.84
CA HIS A 68 -3.90 -10.04 13.55
C HIS A 68 -5.15 -10.74 14.10
N TYR A 69 -6.35 -10.34 13.70
CA TYR A 69 -7.59 -10.95 14.21
C TYR A 69 -7.82 -12.30 13.54
N ARG A 70 -7.36 -13.37 14.23
CA ARG A 70 -7.83 -14.74 14.09
C ARG A 70 -8.15 -15.27 15.48
#